data_AF-A0A2X1WZV8-F1
#
_entry.id   AF-A0A2X1WZV8-F1
#
_cell.length_a   1.000
_cell.length_b   1.000
_cell.length_c   1.000
_cell.angle_alpha   90.00
_cell.angle_beta   90.00
_cell.angle_gamma   90.00
#
_symmetry.space_group_name_H-M   'P 1'
#
loop_
_entity.id
_entity.type
_entity.pdbx_description
1 polymer ?
#
loop_
_entity_poly.entity_id
_entity_poly.type
_entity_poly.pdbx_seq_one_letter_code
_entity_poly.pdbx_strand_id
1 'polypeptide(L)'
;MDSVSDRDYVLEILFNNSLIMTHLSRLCEELIYFSSSEYDYIKFSGKFSTGSSIMPQKKNPDMAELIRGKSGRTFGDLITVFTI
;
A
#
# COMPACT_ATOMS: atom_id res chain seq x y z
N MET A 1 23.53 -10.73 -27.75
CA MET A 1 23.88 -9.89 -26.59
C MET A 1 22.62 -9.46 -25.87
N ASP A 2 21.67 -8.87 -26.58
CA ASP A 2 20.32 -8.52 -26.10
C ASP A 2 19.63 -9.58 -25.21
N SER A 3 19.47 -10.81 -25.70
CA SER A 3 18.76 -11.88 -24.97
C SER A 3 19.38 -12.31 -23.62
N VAL A 4 20.62 -11.90 -23.31
CA VAL A 4 21.27 -12.20 -22.01
C VAL A 4 21.42 -10.95 -21.15
N SER A 5 21.48 -9.76 -21.75
CA SER A 5 21.67 -8.49 -21.05
C SER A 5 20.38 -7.76 -20.76
N ASP A 6 19.32 -7.95 -21.56
CA ASP A 6 18.07 -7.23 -21.41
C ASP A 6 17.33 -7.58 -20.11
N ARG A 7 16.77 -6.56 -19.47
CA ARG A 7 15.97 -6.62 -18.23
C ARG A 7 14.69 -5.80 -18.33
N ASP A 8 14.27 -5.41 -19.53
CA ASP A 8 13.06 -4.63 -19.77
C ASP A 8 11.82 -5.27 -19.15
N TYR A 9 11.73 -6.61 -19.19
CA TYR A 9 10.63 -7.36 -18.55
C TYR A 9 10.58 -7.15 -17.02
N VAL A 10 11.73 -6.96 -16.36
CA VAL A 10 11.78 -6.67 -14.91
C VAL A 10 11.28 -5.26 -14.65
N LEU A 11 11.70 -4.30 -15.47
CA LEU A 11 11.22 -2.92 -15.38
C LEU A 11 9.72 -2.82 -15.60
N GLU A 12 9.18 -3.53 -16.59
CA GLU A 12 7.75 -3.55 -16.87
C GLU A 12 6.94 -4.14 -15.71
N ILE A 13 7.41 -5.25 -15.10
CA ILE A 13 6.79 -5.83 -13.91
C ILE A 13 6.82 -4.85 -12.73
N LEU A 14 7.97 -4.21 -12.48
CA LEU A 14 8.10 -3.26 -11.38
C LEU A 14 7.24 -2.02 -11.61
N PHE A 15 7.16 -1.52 -12.84
CA PHE A 15 6.27 -0.42 -13.21
C PHE A 15 4.81 -0.75 -12.96
N ASN A 16 4.35 -1.92 -13.42
CA ASN A 16 2.98 -2.40 -13.19
C ASN A 16 2.67 -2.51 -11.69
N ASN A 17 3.61 -3.04 -10.90
CA ASN A 17 3.48 -3.13 -9.44
C ASN A 17 3.42 -1.74 -8.79
N SER A 18 4.26 -0.79 -9.20
CA SER A 18 4.24 0.59 -8.68
C SER A 18 2.91 1.29 -8.99
N LEU A 19 2.35 1.06 -10.19
CA LEU A 19 1.05 1.62 -10.57
C LEU A 19 -0.09 1.03 -9.73
N ILE A 20 -0.11 -0.29 -9.55
CA ILE A 20 -1.07 -0.97 -8.65
C ILE A 20 -0.97 -0.40 -7.23
N MET A 21 0.25 -0.25 -6.71
CA MET A 21 0.47 0.30 -5.36
C MET A 21 0.06 1.75 -5.24
N THR A 22 0.16 2.57 -6.29
CA THR A 22 -0.40 3.94 -6.33
C THR A 22 -1.91 3.91 -6.12
N HIS A 23 -2.62 3.07 -6.88
CA HIS A 23 -4.07 2.96 -6.77
C HIS A 23 -4.50 2.42 -5.41
N LEU A 24 -3.83 1.39 -4.90
CA LEU A 24 -4.09 0.83 -3.57
C LEU A 24 -3.81 1.85 -2.46
N SER A 25 -2.75 2.64 -2.58
CA SER A 25 -2.41 3.69 -1.62
C SER A 25 -3.53 4.73 -1.51
N ARG A 26 -4.08 5.18 -2.65
CA ARG A 26 -5.18 6.16 -2.67
C ARG A 26 -6.47 5.58 -2.10
N LEU A 27 -6.81 4.34 -2.45
CA LEU A 27 -7.94 3.64 -1.86
C LEU A 27 -7.79 3.52 -0.33
N CYS A 28 -6.60 3.15 0.14
CA CYS A 28 -6.33 3.02 1.57
C CYS A 28 -6.43 4.37 2.30
N GLU A 29 -6.02 5.46 1.67
CA GLU A 29 -6.22 6.82 2.20
C GLU A 29 -7.69 7.12 2.46
N GLU A 30 -8.55 6.86 1.48
CA GLU A 30 -10.00 7.06 1.60
C GLU A 30 -10.60 6.17 2.69
N LEU A 31 -10.19 4.89 2.76
CA LEU A 31 -10.66 3.98 3.80
C LEU A 31 -10.23 4.43 5.21
N ILE A 32 -9.01 4.94 5.37
CA ILE A 32 -8.54 5.49 6.65
C ILE A 32 -9.43 6.67 7.04
N TYR A 33 -9.68 7.62 6.13
CA TYR A 33 -10.55 8.76 6.38
C TYR A 33 -11.99 8.35 6.71
N PHE A 34 -12.58 7.44 5.94
CA PHE A 34 -13.94 6.97 6.18
C PHE A 34 -14.11 6.20 7.50
N SER A 35 -13.03 5.63 8.03
CA SER A 35 -13.03 4.92 9.32
C SER A 35 -12.71 5.80 10.53
N SER A 36 -12.40 7.08 10.32
CA SER A 36 -12.06 7.98 11.43
C SER A 36 -13.27 8.27 12.31
N SER A 37 -13.05 8.69 13.55
CA SER A 37 -14.12 9.01 14.50
C SER A 37 -15.00 10.17 14.06
N GLU A 38 -14.45 11.08 13.24
CA GLU A 38 -15.14 12.26 12.71
C GLU A 38 -16.14 11.89 11.61
N TYR A 39 -15.82 10.87 10.78
CA TYR A 39 -16.67 10.43 9.68
C TYR A 39 -17.53 9.21 10.03
N ASP A 40 -16.96 8.18 10.66
CA ASP A 40 -17.60 6.90 11.04
C ASP A 40 -18.45 6.24 9.93
N TYR A 41 -18.05 6.36 8.67
CA TYR A 41 -18.78 5.79 7.52
C TYR A 41 -18.58 4.29 7.38
N ILE A 42 -17.40 3.78 7.75
CA ILE A 42 -17.06 2.36 7.66
C ILE A 42 -16.42 1.86 8.95
N LYS A 43 -16.59 0.57 9.24
CA LYS A 43 -15.93 -0.11 10.37
C LYS A 43 -15.16 -1.32 9.88
N PHE A 44 -13.87 -1.36 10.19
CA PHE A 44 -13.04 -2.51 9.87
C PHE A 44 -13.42 -3.75 10.69
N SER A 45 -13.33 -4.91 10.04
CA SER A 45 -13.39 -6.20 10.72
C SER A 45 -12.13 -6.41 11.55
N GLY A 46 -12.24 -7.08 12.70
CA GLY A 46 -11.10 -7.37 13.57
C GLY A 46 -9.97 -8.18 12.90
N LYS A 47 -10.24 -8.82 11.75
CA LYS A 47 -9.21 -9.48 10.93
C LYS A 47 -8.29 -8.50 10.19
N PHE A 48 -8.73 -7.27 9.97
CA PHE A 48 -8.04 -6.25 9.16
C PHE A 48 -7.72 -4.97 9.96
N SER A 49 -7.96 -4.98 11.26
CA SER A 49 -7.70 -3.87 12.17
C SER A 49 -7.15 -4.39 13.49
N THR A 50 -6.21 -3.67 14.10
CA THR A 50 -5.84 -3.91 15.50
C THR A 50 -6.74 -3.11 16.44
N GLY A 51 -6.91 -3.61 17.67
CA GLY A 51 -7.63 -2.92 18.72
C GLY A 51 -6.67 -2.32 19.75
N SER A 52 -7.16 -1.38 20.55
CA SER A 52 -6.46 -0.93 21.76
C SER A 52 -6.86 -1.76 22.96
N SER A 53 -5.92 -2.13 23.82
CA SER A 53 -6.19 -2.76 25.12
C SER A 53 -6.91 -1.83 26.10
N ILE A 54 -6.75 -0.51 25.95
CA ILE A 54 -7.35 0.52 26.81
C ILE A 54 -8.69 1.01 26.24
N MET A 55 -8.84 1.02 24.91
CA MET A 55 -10.03 1.51 24.21
C MET A 55 -10.67 0.39 23.38
N PRO A 56 -11.62 -0.39 23.93
CA PRO A 56 -12.22 -1.55 23.26
C PRO A 56 -12.93 -1.23 21.94
N GLN A 57 -13.45 0.00 21.82
CA GLN A 57 -14.14 0.49 20.62
C GLN A 57 -13.18 0.96 19.52
N LYS A 58 -11.92 1.27 19.87
CA LYS A 58 -10.94 1.80 18.92
C LYS A 58 -10.41 0.67 18.05
N LYS A 59 -10.64 0.77 16.74
CA LYS A 59 -10.08 -0.11 15.72
C LYS A 59 -9.17 0.70 14.80
N ASN A 60 -7.89 0.35 14.76
CA ASN A 60 -6.91 1.01 13.91
C ASN A 60 -6.93 0.38 12.51
N PRO A 61 -6.92 1.17 11.43
CA PRO A 61 -6.90 0.66 10.06
C PRO A 61 -5.50 0.22 9.61
N ASP A 62 -4.77 -0.55 10.42
CA ASP A 62 -3.33 -0.84 10.20
C ASP A 62 -3.05 -1.49 8.85
N MET A 63 -3.96 -2.34 8.36
CA MET A 63 -3.85 -2.94 7.03
C MET A 63 -3.75 -1.85 5.95
N ALA A 64 -4.62 -0.84 6.01
CA ALA A 64 -4.64 0.26 5.04
C ALA A 64 -3.38 1.13 5.18
N GLU A 65 -2.95 1.40 6.42
CA GLU A 65 -1.72 2.15 6.68
C GLU A 65 -0.47 1.45 6.14
N LEU A 66 -0.38 0.12 6.31
CA LEU A 66 0.72 -0.70 5.81
C LEU A 66 0.75 -0.74 4.28
N ILE A 67 -0.40 -0.87 3.62
CA ILE A 67 -0.49 -0.85 2.15
C ILE A 67 -0.05 0.52 1.63
N ARG A 68 -0.56 1.61 2.23
CA ARG A 68 -0.15 2.99 1.90
C ARG A 68 1.37 3.17 2.03
N GLY A 69 1.94 2.73 3.16
CA GLY A 69 3.38 2.83 3.41
C GLY A 69 4.25 1.98 2.45
N LYS A 70 3.75 0.82 2.00
CA LYS A 70 4.48 -0.05 1.06
C LYS A 70 4.57 0.50 -0.37
N SER A 71 3.76 1.50 -0.72
CA SER A 71 3.84 2.14 -2.04
C SER A 71 5.23 2.71 -2.31
N GLY A 72 5.81 3.43 -1.34
CA GLY A 72 7.15 4.00 -1.45
C GLY A 72 8.25 2.96 -1.66
N ARG A 73 8.13 1.78 -1.03
CA ARG A 73 9.07 0.66 -1.27
C ARG A 73 9.03 0.21 -2.72
N THR A 74 7.84 0.00 -3.26
CA THR A 74 7.65 -0.51 -4.62
C THR A 74 8.18 0.47 -5.67
N PHE A 75 8.02 1.78 -5.44
CA PHE A 75 8.66 2.81 -6.26
C PHE A 75 10.18 2.82 -6.11
N GLY A 76 10.70 2.63 -4.90
CA GLY A 76 12.13 2.52 -4.65
C GLY A 76 12.78 1.36 -5.43
N ASP A 77 12.11 0.20 -5.46
CA ASP A 77 12.57 -0.98 -6.21
C ASP A 77 12.63 -0.69 -7.71
N LEU A 78 11.60 -0.04 -8.28
CA LEU A 78 11.57 0.38 -9.68
C LEU A 78 12.72 1.34 -10.02
N ILE A 79 12.92 2.40 -9.23
CA ILE A 79 13.97 3.39 -9.48
C ILE A 79 15.36 2.77 -9.36
N THR A 80 15.54 1.84 -8.43
CA THR A 80 16.81 1.12 -8.25
C THR A 80 17.15 0.32 -9.50
N VAL A 81 16.22 -0.46 -10.05
CA VAL A 81 16.48 -1.25 -11.27
C VAL A 81 16.59 -0.36 -12.50
N PHE A 82 15.89 0.78 -12.54
CA PHE A 82 15.97 1.71 -13.67
C PHE A 82 17.31 2.45 -13.77
N THR A 83 18.08 2.53 -12.68
CA THR A 83 19.31 3.34 -12.59
C THR A 83 20.59 2.52 -12.50
N ILE A 84 20.49 1.19 -12.49
CA ILE A 84 21.61 0.24 -12.44
C ILE A 84 21.69 -0.52 -13.76
#